data_AF-K9YYU2-F1
#
_entry.id   AF-K9YYU2-F1
#
_cell.length_a   1.000
_cell.length_b   1.000
_cell.length_c   1.000
_cell.angle_alpha   90.00
_cell.angle_beta   90.00
_cell.angle_gamma   90.00
#
_symmetry.space_group_name_H-M   'P 1'
#
loop_
_entity.id
_entity.type
_entity.pdbx_description
1 polymer ?
#
loop_
_entity_poly.entity_id
_entity_poly.type
_entity_poly.pdbx_seq_one_letter_code
_entity_poly.pdbx_strand_id
1 'polypeptide(L)'
;MTDQSTCVQNLTFDLESYLQARKAIIEKALDQSLPIAEPPVIYEAMRYSLLAGGKRLRPILCLATCELVGGTIEMAMPTACALEMIHTMSLIHDDLPAMDNDDYRRGQLTNHKKYGEDIAILAGDGLLAYAFEYVAAQTQGVNPSSVLRVIAKLGHTVGATGLVGGQVLDLASEGNPDISLETLNYIHTHKTGALLEACVVTGAILGEASEETLAALSRYAYNIGLAFQIIDDILDITATQEELGKTAGKDVEADKATYPRLLGLEASKAKADELIEAACAEMSPYGDAGVPLKAIAQLIANRKN
;
A
#
# COMPACT_ATOMS: atom_id res chain seq x y z
N MET A 1 -24.88 -40.59 -32.19
CA MET A 1 -24.51 -39.25 -32.68
C MET A 1 -24.22 -38.40 -31.47
N THR A 2 -23.07 -37.76 -31.52
CA THR A 2 -22.24 -37.24 -30.42
C THR A 2 -22.91 -36.18 -29.55
N ASP A 3 -22.89 -36.44 -28.25
CA ASP A 3 -23.15 -35.50 -27.16
C ASP A 3 -21.95 -34.54 -27.05
N GLN A 4 -22.14 -33.27 -27.44
CA GLN A 4 -21.18 -32.20 -27.20
C GLN A 4 -21.49 -31.58 -25.84
N SER A 5 -21.01 -32.24 -24.78
CA SER A 5 -20.91 -31.61 -23.47
C SER A 5 -19.66 -30.72 -23.47
N THR A 6 -19.83 -29.44 -23.81
CA THR A 6 -18.81 -28.41 -23.63
C THR A 6 -18.50 -28.26 -22.14
N CYS A 7 -17.36 -28.81 -21.74
CA CYS A 7 -16.76 -28.58 -20.43
C CYS A 7 -16.25 -27.13 -20.39
N VAL A 8 -17.09 -26.20 -19.93
CA VAL A 8 -16.63 -24.87 -19.53
C VAL A 8 -16.01 -25.03 -18.16
N GLN A 9 -14.69 -25.22 -18.12
CA GLN A 9 -13.94 -25.07 -16.88
C GLN A 9 -14.04 -23.59 -16.49
N ASN A 10 -14.70 -23.30 -15.37
CA ASN A 10 -14.57 -22.02 -14.67
C ASN A 10 -13.11 -21.89 -14.23
N LEU A 11 -12.26 -21.33 -15.09
CA LEU A 11 -10.90 -20.95 -14.75
C LEU A 11 -10.99 -19.86 -13.67
N THR A 12 -10.81 -20.29 -12.43
CA THR A 12 -10.72 -19.36 -11.29
C THR A 12 -9.42 -18.58 -11.48
N PHE A 13 -9.46 -17.25 -11.41
CA PHE A 13 -8.26 -16.41 -11.56
C PHE A 13 -7.22 -16.80 -10.52
N ASP A 14 -6.04 -17.23 -10.99
CA ASP A 14 -4.93 -17.61 -10.12
C ASP A 14 -4.20 -16.35 -9.59
N LEU A 15 -4.72 -15.83 -8.47
CA LEU A 15 -4.18 -14.65 -7.82
C LEU A 15 -2.74 -14.87 -7.33
N GLU A 16 -2.40 -16.06 -6.87
CA GLU A 16 -1.06 -16.32 -6.34
C GLU A 16 -0.02 -16.22 -7.46
N SER A 17 -0.24 -16.90 -8.57
CA SER A 17 0.63 -16.79 -9.74
C SER A 17 0.71 -15.37 -10.28
N TYR A 18 -0.42 -14.63 -10.31
CA TYR A 18 -0.45 -13.23 -10.72
C TYR A 18 0.43 -12.35 -9.81
N LEU A 19 0.27 -12.44 -8.49
CA LEU A 19 1.04 -11.67 -7.52
C LEU A 19 2.53 -12.02 -7.58
N GLN A 20 2.88 -13.30 -7.71
CA GLN A 20 4.27 -13.74 -7.84
C GLN A 20 4.91 -13.20 -9.12
N ALA A 21 4.22 -13.29 -10.26
CA ALA A 21 4.71 -12.76 -11.53
C ALA A 21 4.92 -11.24 -11.48
N ARG A 22 3.96 -10.49 -10.93
CA ARG A 22 4.07 -9.04 -10.76
C ARG A 22 5.18 -8.66 -9.79
N LYS A 23 5.27 -9.34 -8.65
CA LYS A 23 6.34 -9.12 -7.67
C LYS A 23 7.71 -9.31 -8.32
N ALA A 24 7.92 -10.37 -9.10
CA ALA A 24 9.22 -10.64 -9.72
C ALA A 24 9.70 -9.50 -10.63
N ILE A 25 8.81 -8.93 -11.45
CA ILE A 25 9.17 -7.79 -12.31
C ILE A 25 9.38 -6.49 -11.52
N ILE A 26 8.62 -6.28 -10.45
CA ILE A 26 8.76 -5.11 -9.57
C ILE A 26 10.07 -5.17 -8.79
N GLU A 27 10.44 -6.31 -8.21
CA GLU A 27 11.71 -6.46 -7.47
C GLU A 27 12.91 -6.17 -8.38
N LYS A 28 12.86 -6.64 -9.63
CA LYS A 28 13.88 -6.34 -10.64
C LYS A 28 13.94 -4.84 -10.95
N ALA A 29 12.78 -4.19 -11.13
CA ALA A 29 12.73 -2.76 -11.42
C ALA A 29 13.23 -1.92 -10.23
N LEU A 30 12.88 -2.29 -8.99
CA LEU A 30 13.35 -1.63 -7.77
C LEU A 30 14.88 -1.75 -7.63
N ASP A 31 15.45 -2.94 -7.85
CA ASP A 31 16.90 -3.14 -7.80
C ASP A 31 17.64 -2.25 -8.80
N GLN A 32 17.10 -2.12 -10.02
CA GLN A 32 17.65 -1.28 -11.09
C GLN A 32 17.42 0.22 -10.85
N SER A 33 16.36 0.60 -10.13
CA SER A 33 15.95 1.99 -9.96
C SER A 33 16.93 2.82 -9.15
N LEU A 34 17.75 2.21 -8.30
CA LEU A 34 18.58 2.93 -7.33
C LEU A 34 20.04 2.43 -7.36
N PRO A 35 20.80 2.68 -8.44
CA PRO A 35 22.22 2.31 -8.51
C PRO A 35 23.03 3.05 -7.44
N ILE A 36 24.05 2.40 -6.89
CA ILE A 36 24.91 3.01 -5.86
C ILE A 36 25.80 4.09 -6.51
N ALA A 37 25.81 5.28 -5.92
CA ALA A 37 26.69 6.39 -6.27
C ALA A 37 27.31 7.01 -5.02
N GLU A 38 28.11 8.07 -5.17
CA GLU A 38 28.74 8.77 -4.04
C GLU A 38 27.76 9.75 -3.35
N PRO A 39 27.69 9.79 -2.00
CA PRO A 39 28.38 8.91 -1.04
C PRO A 39 27.69 7.54 -0.90
N PRO A 40 28.40 6.39 -0.97
CA PRO A 40 27.78 5.07 -1.09
C PRO A 40 26.88 4.67 0.08
N VAL A 41 27.21 5.13 1.30
CA VAL A 41 26.49 4.76 2.52
C VAL A 41 24.99 5.11 2.46
N ILE A 42 24.62 6.23 1.83
CA ILE A 42 23.21 6.62 1.75
C ILE A 42 22.44 5.69 0.80
N TYR A 43 23.04 5.36 -0.34
CA TYR A 43 22.45 4.42 -1.30
C TYR A 43 22.35 3.01 -0.70
N GLU A 44 23.36 2.55 0.04
CA GLU A 44 23.32 1.27 0.75
C GLU A 44 22.21 1.22 1.80
N ALA A 45 22.01 2.30 2.56
CA ALA A 45 20.93 2.40 3.55
C ALA A 45 19.55 2.42 2.89
N MET A 46 19.36 3.21 1.82
CA MET A 46 18.10 3.28 1.06
C MET A 46 17.76 1.91 0.42
N ARG A 47 18.74 1.30 -0.25
CA ARG A 47 18.60 -0.03 -0.90
C ARG A 47 18.34 -1.12 0.12
N TYR A 48 18.97 -1.08 1.29
CA TYR A 48 18.78 -2.08 2.34
C TYR A 48 17.31 -2.22 2.73
N SER A 49 16.63 -1.11 3.04
CA SER A 49 15.22 -1.14 3.42
C SER A 49 14.30 -1.39 2.20
N LEU A 50 14.60 -0.78 1.05
CA LEU A 50 13.77 -0.91 -0.16
C LEU A 50 13.75 -2.35 -0.69
N LEU A 51 14.90 -3.03 -0.68
CA LEU A 51 15.11 -4.38 -1.21
C LEU A 51 15.01 -5.47 -0.14
N ALA A 52 14.62 -5.16 1.10
CA ALA A 52 14.35 -6.14 2.16
C ALA A 52 13.12 -7.04 1.88
N GLY A 53 12.59 -7.04 0.65
CA GLY A 53 11.42 -7.78 0.23
C GLY A 53 10.10 -7.13 0.68
N GLY A 54 9.03 -7.92 0.68
CA GLY A 54 7.67 -7.47 0.98
C GLY A 54 6.63 -8.14 0.08
N LYS A 55 5.35 -7.85 0.35
CA LYS A 55 4.23 -8.32 -0.49
C LYS A 55 4.14 -7.55 -1.82
N ARG A 56 4.71 -6.34 -1.87
CA ARG A 56 4.70 -5.40 -3.03
C ARG A 56 3.30 -5.08 -3.56
N LEU A 57 2.29 -5.12 -2.67
CA LEU A 57 0.89 -4.91 -3.04
C LEU A 57 0.64 -3.50 -3.63
N ARG A 58 1.29 -2.48 -3.07
CA ARG A 58 1.19 -1.08 -3.50
C ARG A 58 1.63 -0.89 -4.97
N PRO A 59 2.84 -1.30 -5.37
CA PRO A 59 3.24 -1.36 -6.78
C PRO A 59 2.27 -2.17 -7.66
N ILE A 60 1.82 -3.34 -7.19
CA ILE A 60 0.92 -4.21 -7.95
C ILE A 60 -0.41 -3.50 -8.25
N LEU A 61 -0.98 -2.78 -7.28
CA LEU A 61 -2.21 -1.99 -7.47
C LEU A 61 -2.02 -0.91 -8.54
N CYS A 62 -0.86 -0.24 -8.56
CA CYS A 62 -0.54 0.75 -9.61
C CYS A 62 -0.47 0.13 -11.00
N LEU A 63 0.22 -1.00 -11.14
CA LEU A 63 0.29 -1.70 -12.42
C LEU A 63 -1.08 -2.23 -12.87
N ALA A 64 -1.83 -2.87 -11.97
CA ALA A 64 -3.13 -3.47 -12.27
C ALA A 64 -4.16 -2.42 -12.72
N THR A 65 -4.13 -1.23 -12.15
CA THR A 65 -5.08 -0.14 -12.49
C THR A 65 -4.70 0.56 -13.78
N CYS A 66 -3.42 0.66 -14.11
CA CYS A 66 -2.96 1.10 -15.43
C CYS A 66 -3.43 0.13 -16.51
N GLU A 67 -3.25 -1.19 -16.30
CA GLU A 67 -3.71 -2.22 -17.24
C GLU A 67 -5.24 -2.26 -17.37
N LEU A 68 -5.97 -2.06 -16.26
CA LEU A 68 -7.44 -2.06 -16.25
C LEU A 68 -8.03 -1.03 -17.22
N VAL A 69 -7.36 0.11 -17.40
CA VAL A 69 -7.81 1.19 -18.29
C VAL A 69 -7.15 1.15 -19.68
N GLY A 70 -6.38 0.09 -19.97
CA GLY A 70 -5.77 -0.16 -21.28
C GLY A 70 -4.32 0.35 -21.43
N GLY A 71 -3.70 0.88 -20.37
CA GLY A 71 -2.28 1.20 -20.34
C GLY A 71 -1.39 -0.03 -20.22
N THR A 72 -0.07 0.16 -20.27
CA THR A 72 0.90 -0.93 -20.14
C THR A 72 1.68 -0.86 -18.82
N ILE A 73 2.29 -1.98 -18.44
CA ILE A 73 3.14 -2.05 -17.24
C ILE A 73 4.29 -1.06 -17.31
N GLU A 74 4.89 -0.89 -18.49
CA GLU A 74 6.05 -0.01 -18.71
C GLU A 74 5.70 1.45 -18.44
N MET A 75 4.47 1.87 -18.77
CA MET A 75 3.97 3.22 -18.49
C MET A 75 3.91 3.49 -16.98
N ALA A 76 3.50 2.50 -16.18
CA ALA A 76 3.30 2.66 -14.74
C ALA A 76 4.49 2.22 -13.88
N MET A 77 5.45 1.47 -14.41
CA MET A 77 6.55 0.88 -13.63
C MET A 77 7.39 1.92 -12.85
N PRO A 78 7.74 3.10 -13.42
CA PRO A 78 8.44 4.12 -12.65
C PRO A 78 7.65 4.62 -11.44
N THR A 79 6.34 4.83 -11.61
CA THR A 79 5.44 5.23 -10.53
C THR A 79 5.23 4.12 -9.51
N ALA A 80 5.13 2.86 -9.95
CA ALA A 80 5.06 1.70 -9.07
C ALA A 80 6.32 1.60 -8.18
N CYS A 81 7.51 1.84 -8.73
CA CYS A 81 8.75 1.91 -7.95
C CYS A 81 8.73 3.06 -6.94
N ALA A 82 8.34 4.26 -7.39
CA ALA A 82 8.26 5.45 -6.54
C ALA A 82 7.29 5.28 -5.37
N LEU A 83 6.15 4.63 -5.57
CA LEU A 83 5.21 4.31 -4.50
C LEU A 83 5.81 3.37 -3.44
N GLU A 84 6.63 2.40 -3.83
CA GLU A 84 7.34 1.54 -2.88
C GLU A 84 8.49 2.27 -2.20
N MET A 85 9.16 3.22 -2.87
CA MET A 85 10.14 4.11 -2.24
C MET A 85 9.49 4.98 -1.16
N ILE A 86 8.35 5.59 -1.46
CA ILE A 86 7.54 6.37 -0.50
C ILE A 86 7.06 5.49 0.66
N HIS A 87 6.57 4.29 0.38
CA HIS A 87 6.18 3.36 1.44
C HIS A 87 7.38 2.96 2.30
N THR A 88 8.54 2.70 1.69
CA THR A 88 9.74 2.28 2.41
C THR A 88 10.26 3.42 3.28
N MET A 89 10.30 4.66 2.78
CA MET A 89 10.76 5.78 3.58
C MET A 89 9.87 6.06 4.79
N SER A 90 8.55 5.89 4.63
CA SER A 90 7.63 6.05 5.76
C SER A 90 7.96 5.04 6.86
N LEU A 91 8.26 3.79 6.50
CA LEU A 91 8.65 2.75 7.46
C LEU A 91 10.01 3.03 8.12
N ILE A 92 11.00 3.52 7.35
CA ILE A 92 12.32 3.87 7.92
C ILE A 92 12.16 4.91 9.03
N HIS A 93 11.33 5.94 8.80
CA HIS A 93 11.07 6.99 9.78
C HIS A 93 10.18 6.51 10.94
N ASP A 94 9.14 5.71 10.66
CA ASP A 94 8.25 5.10 11.67
C ASP A 94 9.05 4.26 12.68
N ASP A 95 10.07 3.54 12.22
CA ASP A 95 10.91 2.68 13.06
C ASP A 95 11.91 3.47 13.95
N LEU A 96 12.06 4.80 13.81
CA LEU A 96 13.06 5.57 14.57
C LEU A 96 12.77 5.59 16.08
N PRO A 97 13.79 5.81 16.95
CA PRO A 97 13.59 5.86 18.40
C PRO A 97 12.61 6.94 18.89
N ALA A 98 12.45 8.02 18.14
CA ALA A 98 11.50 9.09 18.44
C ALA A 98 10.06 8.80 17.97
N MET A 99 9.85 7.67 17.30
CA MET A 99 8.58 7.19 16.75
C MET A 99 8.25 5.83 17.40
N ASP A 100 8.10 4.75 16.65
CA ASP A 100 7.74 3.43 17.20
C ASP A 100 8.93 2.71 17.88
N ASN A 101 10.17 3.16 17.64
CA ASN A 101 11.40 2.59 18.22
C ASN A 101 11.53 1.07 17.99
N ASP A 102 11.15 0.59 16.80
CA ASP A 102 11.19 -0.83 16.45
C ASP A 102 12.61 -1.28 16.08
N ASP A 103 13.06 -2.42 16.62
CA ASP A 103 14.38 -2.98 16.34
C ASP A 103 14.42 -3.83 15.05
N TYR A 104 13.27 -4.37 14.62
CA TYR A 104 13.17 -5.28 13.49
C TYR A 104 12.04 -4.92 12.52
N ARG A 105 12.31 -5.04 11.22
CA ARG A 105 11.32 -4.93 10.14
C ARG A 105 11.61 -5.93 9.03
N ARG A 106 10.57 -6.61 8.53
CA ARG A 106 10.67 -7.62 7.46
C ARG A 106 11.72 -8.73 7.77
N GLY A 107 11.84 -9.11 9.04
CA GLY A 107 12.80 -10.12 9.51
C GLY A 107 14.27 -9.68 9.49
N GLN A 108 14.53 -8.36 9.38
CA GLN A 108 15.84 -7.75 9.37
C GLN A 108 15.91 -6.63 10.43
N LEU A 109 17.11 -6.20 10.83
CA LEU A 109 17.26 -5.02 11.69
C LEU A 109 16.67 -3.79 10.98
N THR A 110 16.05 -2.89 11.75
CA THR A 110 15.59 -1.60 11.20
C THR A 110 16.78 -0.75 10.77
N ASN A 111 16.51 0.22 9.90
CA ASN A 111 17.58 1.00 9.26
C ASN A 111 18.48 1.69 10.29
N HIS A 112 17.86 2.30 11.31
CA HIS A 112 18.57 3.03 12.37
C HIS A 112 19.43 2.09 13.25
N LYS A 113 19.00 0.84 13.46
CA LYS A 113 19.79 -0.17 14.18
C LYS A 113 21.02 -0.61 13.41
N LYS A 114 20.96 -0.60 12.08
CA LYS A 114 22.07 -1.03 11.22
C LYS A 114 23.03 0.11 10.88
N TYR A 115 22.53 1.31 10.61
CA TYR A 115 23.30 2.43 10.06
C TYR A 115 23.37 3.67 10.97
N GLY A 116 22.63 3.69 12.08
CA GLY A 116 22.50 4.88 12.94
C GLY A 116 21.27 5.72 12.59
N GLU A 117 20.81 6.52 13.55
CA GLU A 117 19.62 7.38 13.41
C GLU A 117 19.80 8.46 12.34
N ASP A 118 20.98 9.06 12.28
CA ASP A 118 21.33 10.10 11.30
C ASP A 118 21.22 9.58 9.86
N ILE A 119 21.82 8.43 9.57
CA ILE A 119 21.74 7.80 8.25
C ILE A 119 20.32 7.32 7.94
N ALA A 120 19.57 6.81 8.92
CA ALA A 120 18.19 6.39 8.72
C ALA A 120 17.27 7.57 8.36
N ILE A 121 17.40 8.70 9.05
CA ILE A 121 16.66 9.94 8.72
C ILE A 121 16.96 10.35 7.28
N LEU A 122 18.25 10.46 6.93
CA LEU A 122 18.67 10.88 5.59
C LEU A 122 18.26 9.87 4.50
N ALA A 123 18.25 8.56 4.81
CA ALA A 123 17.83 7.53 3.85
C ALA A 123 16.33 7.65 3.54
N GLY A 124 15.51 7.94 4.56
CA GLY A 124 14.09 8.23 4.35
C GLY A 124 13.88 9.49 3.51
N ASP A 125 14.56 10.59 3.85
CA ASP A 125 14.48 11.85 3.09
C ASP A 125 14.91 11.69 1.63
N GLY A 126 16.02 10.97 1.42
CA GLY A 126 16.56 10.65 0.11
C GLY A 126 15.59 9.81 -0.73
N LEU A 127 14.94 8.81 -0.13
CA LEU A 127 13.96 7.97 -0.84
C LEU A 127 12.72 8.76 -1.23
N LEU A 128 12.26 9.66 -0.37
CA LEU A 128 11.13 10.53 -0.67
C LEU A 128 11.45 11.46 -1.85
N ALA A 129 12.56 12.19 -1.79
CA ALA A 129 12.97 13.09 -2.86
C ALA A 129 13.18 12.34 -4.19
N TYR A 130 13.88 11.20 -4.13
CA TYR A 130 14.16 10.39 -5.31
C TYR A 130 12.90 9.78 -5.93
N ALA A 131 11.88 9.43 -5.15
CA ALA A 131 10.62 8.93 -5.69
C ALA A 131 9.99 9.91 -6.69
N PHE A 132 9.97 11.21 -6.38
CA PHE A 132 9.45 12.24 -7.28
C PHE A 132 10.34 12.43 -8.52
N GLU A 133 11.66 12.48 -8.32
CA GLU A 133 12.62 12.56 -9.42
C GLU A 133 12.45 11.37 -10.38
N TYR A 134 12.36 10.15 -9.84
CA TYR A 134 12.27 8.92 -10.60
C TYR A 134 11.01 8.88 -11.47
N VAL A 135 9.86 9.30 -10.94
CA VAL A 135 8.63 9.46 -11.75
C VAL A 135 8.86 10.46 -12.88
N ALA A 136 9.39 11.64 -12.58
CA ALA A 136 9.57 12.71 -13.57
C ALA A 136 10.55 12.32 -14.69
N ALA A 137 11.65 11.66 -14.34
CA ALA A 137 12.75 11.35 -15.25
C ALA A 137 12.53 10.05 -16.04
N GLN A 138 11.93 9.03 -15.42
CA GLN A 138 11.88 7.68 -15.99
C GLN A 138 10.54 7.31 -16.61
N THR A 139 9.46 8.06 -16.35
CA THR A 139 8.16 7.78 -16.99
C THR A 139 8.19 8.16 -18.47
N GLN A 140 7.91 7.19 -19.33
CA GLN A 140 7.95 7.32 -20.79
C GLN A 140 6.66 6.78 -21.41
N GLY A 141 6.36 7.20 -22.64
CA GLY A 141 5.19 6.71 -23.39
C GLY A 141 3.84 7.18 -22.85
N VAL A 142 3.81 8.25 -22.03
CA VAL A 142 2.60 8.84 -21.46
C VAL A 142 2.57 10.35 -21.69
N ASN A 143 1.39 10.95 -21.59
CA ASN A 143 1.25 12.39 -21.69
C ASN A 143 1.99 13.10 -20.52
N PRO A 144 2.84 14.12 -20.77
CA PRO A 144 3.52 14.87 -19.71
C PRO A 144 2.57 15.46 -18.66
N SER A 145 1.37 15.86 -19.06
CA SER A 145 0.35 16.35 -18.12
C SER A 145 -0.13 15.26 -17.15
N SER A 146 -0.20 14.00 -17.58
CA SER A 146 -0.51 12.86 -16.71
C SER A 146 0.61 12.64 -15.69
N VAL A 147 1.89 12.78 -16.09
CA VAL A 147 3.04 12.70 -15.17
C VAL A 147 2.95 13.80 -14.11
N LEU A 148 2.62 15.04 -14.50
CA LEU A 148 2.43 16.14 -13.55
C LEU A 148 1.26 15.88 -12.58
N ARG A 149 0.15 15.32 -13.06
CA ARG A 149 -0.98 14.91 -12.20
C ARG A 149 -0.55 13.84 -11.19
N VAL A 150 0.26 12.87 -11.60
CA VAL A 150 0.81 11.85 -10.69
C VAL A 150 1.70 12.49 -9.63
N ILE A 151 2.66 13.34 -10.03
CA ILE A 151 3.55 14.05 -9.10
C ILE A 151 2.72 14.87 -8.09
N ALA A 152 1.71 15.60 -8.55
CA ALA A 152 0.83 16.37 -7.68
C ALA A 152 0.03 15.47 -6.71
N LYS A 153 -0.50 14.34 -7.18
CA LYS A 153 -1.20 13.36 -6.32
C LYS A 153 -0.27 12.77 -5.27
N LEU A 154 0.95 12.37 -5.66
CA LEU A 154 1.96 11.86 -4.72
C LEU A 154 2.31 12.92 -3.67
N GLY A 155 2.53 14.17 -4.08
CA GLY A 155 2.83 15.28 -3.18
C GLY A 155 1.72 15.54 -2.16
N HIS A 156 0.46 15.52 -2.60
CA HIS A 156 -0.69 15.60 -1.71
C HIS A 156 -0.75 14.40 -0.74
N THR A 157 -0.53 13.19 -1.25
CA THR A 157 -0.60 11.95 -0.46
C THR A 157 0.45 11.90 0.65
N VAL A 158 1.68 12.35 0.41
CA VAL A 158 2.74 12.36 1.44
C VAL A 158 2.73 13.60 2.31
N GLY A 159 1.93 14.61 1.97
CA GLY A 159 1.88 15.89 2.68
C GLY A 159 1.14 15.84 4.02
N ALA A 160 1.04 17.01 4.65
CA ALA A 160 0.41 17.19 5.96
C ALA A 160 -1.09 16.85 6.00
N THR A 161 -1.77 16.90 4.85
CA THR A 161 -3.18 16.48 4.70
C THR A 161 -3.32 15.02 4.22
N GLY A 162 -2.22 14.27 4.20
CA GLY A 162 -2.16 12.86 3.83
C GLY A 162 -1.43 12.04 4.90
N LEU A 163 -0.44 11.26 4.48
CA LEU A 163 0.32 10.32 5.32
C LEU A 163 0.85 10.97 6.59
N VAL A 164 1.50 12.14 6.48
CA VAL A 164 2.09 12.83 7.63
C VAL A 164 1.00 13.27 8.61
N GLY A 165 -0.14 13.78 8.13
CA GLY A 165 -1.26 14.15 9.00
C GLY A 165 -1.86 12.97 9.75
N GLY A 166 -2.01 11.83 9.06
CA GLY A 166 -2.43 10.58 9.67
C GLY A 166 -1.46 10.11 10.77
N GLN A 167 -0.15 10.18 10.51
CA GLN A 167 0.88 9.80 11.49
C GLN A 167 0.89 10.72 12.72
N VAL A 168 0.77 12.04 12.52
CA VAL A 168 0.74 13.00 13.64
C VAL A 168 -0.46 12.74 14.55
N LEU A 169 -1.64 12.48 13.97
CA LEU A 169 -2.82 12.18 14.76
C LEU A 169 -2.79 10.81 15.42
N ASP A 170 -2.16 9.81 14.80
CA ASP A 170 -1.94 8.50 15.41
C ASP A 170 -1.12 8.65 16.70
N LEU A 171 0.06 9.31 16.61
CA LEU A 171 0.93 9.59 17.75
C LEU A 171 0.22 10.42 18.84
N ALA A 172 -0.55 11.43 18.45
CA ALA A 172 -1.30 12.27 19.40
C ALA A 172 -2.47 11.52 20.07
N SER A 173 -2.88 10.37 19.52
CA SER A 173 -3.97 9.54 20.03
C SER A 173 -3.48 8.40 20.92
N GLU A 174 -2.17 8.14 20.98
CA GLU A 174 -1.60 7.10 21.83
C GLU A 174 -1.86 7.39 23.32
N GLY A 175 -2.32 6.38 24.06
CA GLY A 175 -2.70 6.52 25.46
C GLY A 175 -3.96 7.37 25.72
N ASN A 176 -4.72 7.75 24.68
CA ASN A 176 -5.99 8.46 24.82
C ASN A 176 -7.17 7.49 24.69
N PRO A 177 -7.91 7.20 25.77
CA PRO A 177 -9.04 6.27 25.72
C PRO A 177 -10.30 6.85 25.06
N ASP A 178 -10.38 8.16 24.86
CA ASP A 178 -11.59 8.88 24.42
C ASP A 178 -11.60 9.22 22.91
N ILE A 179 -10.94 8.39 22.09
CA ILE A 179 -10.90 8.57 20.63
C ILE A 179 -12.24 8.19 20.00
N SER A 180 -12.82 9.13 19.24
CA SER A 180 -14.05 8.89 18.50
C SER A 180 -13.81 8.00 17.27
N LEU A 181 -14.84 7.30 16.81
CA LEU A 181 -14.79 6.53 15.56
C LEU A 181 -14.45 7.42 14.35
N GLU A 182 -14.88 8.70 14.37
CA GLU A 182 -14.53 9.68 13.34
C GLU A 182 -13.02 9.95 13.30
N THR A 183 -12.39 10.11 14.46
CA THR A 183 -10.95 10.33 14.58
C THR A 183 -10.18 9.08 14.15
N LEU A 184 -10.63 7.89 14.57
CA LEU A 184 -10.03 6.62 14.14
C LEU A 184 -10.12 6.44 12.61
N ASN A 185 -11.27 6.77 12.03
CA ASN A 185 -11.45 6.78 10.57
C ASN A 185 -10.49 7.74 9.89
N TYR A 186 -10.31 8.93 10.45
CA TYR A 186 -9.36 9.89 9.90
C TYR A 186 -7.93 9.31 9.91
N ILE A 187 -7.47 8.75 11.04
CA ILE A 187 -6.16 8.12 11.15
C ILE A 187 -6.00 7.03 10.09
N HIS A 188 -6.93 6.07 10.02
CA HIS A 188 -6.86 4.93 9.10
C HIS A 188 -6.87 5.36 7.62
N THR A 189 -7.72 6.33 7.27
CA THR A 189 -7.83 6.85 5.91
C THR A 189 -6.62 7.65 5.48
N HIS A 190 -5.91 8.31 6.39
CA HIS A 190 -4.76 9.16 6.05
C HIS A 190 -3.42 8.43 6.18
N LYS A 191 -3.19 7.66 7.26
CA LYS A 191 -1.94 6.91 7.49
C LYS A 191 -1.76 5.78 6.48
N THR A 192 -2.81 4.99 6.24
CA THR A 192 -2.77 3.82 5.35
C THR A 192 -3.53 4.05 4.03
N GLY A 193 -4.75 4.59 4.11
CA GLY A 193 -5.64 4.74 2.96
C GLY A 193 -5.10 5.67 1.86
N ALA A 194 -4.54 6.82 2.22
CA ALA A 194 -4.09 7.84 1.27
C ALA A 194 -3.02 7.32 0.29
N LEU A 195 -2.10 6.47 0.77
CA LEU A 195 -1.08 5.88 -0.08
C LEU A 195 -1.65 4.75 -0.96
N LEU A 196 -2.61 3.96 -0.46
CA LEU A 196 -3.30 2.96 -1.28
C LEU A 196 -4.13 3.61 -2.39
N GLU A 197 -4.81 4.71 -2.08
CA GLU A 197 -5.53 5.51 -3.07
C GLU A 197 -4.59 6.07 -4.12
N ALA A 198 -3.42 6.59 -3.72
CA ALA A 198 -2.41 7.01 -4.68
C ALA A 198 -1.94 5.86 -5.56
N CYS A 199 -1.72 4.66 -5.01
CA CYS A 199 -1.33 3.49 -5.81
C CYS A 199 -2.33 3.21 -6.92
N VAL A 200 -3.61 3.20 -6.59
CA VAL A 200 -4.69 2.90 -7.53
C VAL A 200 -4.93 4.01 -8.54
N VAL A 201 -5.00 5.26 -8.07
CA VAL A 201 -5.37 6.40 -8.92
C VAL A 201 -4.23 6.78 -9.87
N THR A 202 -2.96 6.70 -9.43
CA THR A 202 -1.83 7.09 -10.28
C THR A 202 -1.62 6.15 -11.46
N GLY A 203 -1.84 4.84 -11.28
CA GLY A 203 -1.81 3.88 -12.38
C GLY A 203 -2.86 4.20 -13.45
N ALA A 204 -4.08 4.50 -13.03
CA ALA A 204 -5.16 4.87 -13.94
C ALA A 204 -4.96 6.24 -14.61
N ILE A 205 -4.35 7.22 -13.93
CA ILE A 205 -3.97 8.50 -14.56
C ILE A 205 -2.98 8.27 -15.71
N LEU A 206 -1.99 7.39 -15.52
CA LEU A 206 -0.99 7.09 -16.54
C LEU A 206 -1.58 6.32 -17.72
N GLY A 207 -2.57 5.47 -17.47
CA GLY A 207 -3.37 4.81 -18.50
C GLY A 207 -4.48 5.67 -19.11
N GLU A 208 -4.49 6.98 -18.87
CA GLU A 208 -5.45 7.95 -19.43
C GLU A 208 -6.93 7.64 -19.12
N ALA A 209 -7.21 7.15 -17.92
CA ALA A 209 -8.57 6.90 -17.45
C ALA A 209 -9.46 8.16 -17.49
N SER A 210 -10.75 7.95 -17.72
CA SER A 210 -11.75 9.02 -17.57
C SER A 210 -11.89 9.43 -16.10
N GLU A 211 -12.37 10.65 -15.86
CA GLU A 211 -12.62 11.12 -14.48
C GLU A 211 -13.68 10.27 -13.74
N GLU A 212 -14.63 9.67 -14.46
CA GLU A 212 -15.61 8.74 -13.89
C GLU A 212 -14.93 7.45 -13.41
N THR A 213 -14.01 6.90 -14.21
CA THR A 213 -13.19 5.74 -13.83
C THR A 213 -12.26 6.07 -12.68
N LEU A 214 -11.62 7.24 -12.67
CA LEU A 214 -10.79 7.69 -11.55
C LEU A 214 -11.60 7.80 -10.25
N ALA A 215 -12.83 8.30 -10.30
CA ALA A 215 -13.71 8.36 -9.15
C ALA A 215 -14.11 6.96 -8.63
N ALA A 216 -14.40 6.01 -9.53
CA ALA A 216 -14.68 4.63 -9.16
C ALA A 216 -13.47 3.93 -8.51
N LEU A 217 -12.28 4.15 -9.07
CA LEU A 217 -11.03 3.62 -8.55
C LEU A 217 -10.64 4.26 -7.20
N SER A 218 -10.92 5.54 -7.00
CA SER A 218 -10.76 6.20 -5.70
C SER A 218 -11.68 5.58 -4.63
N ARG A 219 -12.96 5.33 -4.95
CA ARG A 219 -13.89 4.64 -4.04
C ARG A 219 -13.46 3.20 -3.75
N TYR A 220 -13.01 2.47 -4.77
CA TYR A 220 -12.41 1.14 -4.59
C TYR A 220 -11.24 1.19 -3.61
N ALA A 221 -10.29 2.12 -3.81
CA ALA A 221 -9.11 2.24 -2.97
C ALA A 221 -9.44 2.63 -1.52
N TYR A 222 -10.38 3.55 -1.34
CA TYR A 222 -10.91 3.91 -0.02
C TYR A 222 -11.46 2.69 0.72
N ASN A 223 -12.30 1.91 0.04
CA ASN A 223 -12.94 0.73 0.62
C ASN A 223 -11.91 -0.34 1.02
N ILE A 224 -10.98 -0.69 0.13
CA ILE A 224 -9.94 -1.69 0.46
C ILE A 224 -8.97 -1.19 1.54
N GLY A 225 -8.68 0.12 1.57
CA GLY A 225 -7.76 0.70 2.54
C GLY A 225 -8.33 0.70 3.95
N LEU A 226 -9.61 1.08 4.08
CA LEU A 226 -10.29 1.02 5.37
C LEU A 226 -10.52 -0.43 5.83
N ALA A 227 -10.94 -1.32 4.93
CA ALA A 227 -11.09 -2.74 5.24
C ALA A 227 -9.77 -3.37 5.70
N PHE A 228 -8.65 -3.04 5.02
CA PHE A 228 -7.32 -3.52 5.39
C PHE A 228 -6.99 -3.20 6.85
N GLN A 229 -7.26 -1.96 7.28
CA GLN A 229 -6.92 -1.52 8.63
C GLN A 229 -7.85 -2.12 9.68
N ILE A 230 -9.16 -2.22 9.42
CA ILE A 230 -10.11 -2.92 10.30
C ILE A 230 -9.68 -4.38 10.50
N ILE A 231 -9.22 -5.04 9.43
CA ILE A 231 -8.75 -6.42 9.50
C ILE A 231 -7.42 -6.51 10.26
N ASP A 232 -6.53 -5.51 10.17
CA ASP A 232 -5.31 -5.48 10.99
C ASP A 232 -5.65 -5.41 12.47
N ASP A 233 -6.56 -4.48 12.84
CA ASP A 233 -7.04 -4.30 14.21
C ASP A 233 -7.71 -5.60 14.75
N ILE A 234 -8.44 -6.34 13.89
CA ILE A 234 -9.03 -7.64 14.26
C ILE A 234 -7.95 -8.71 14.46
N LEU A 235 -6.96 -8.78 13.55
CA LEU A 235 -5.89 -9.77 13.63
C LEU A 235 -4.97 -9.53 14.83
N ASP A 236 -4.72 -8.27 15.23
CA ASP A 236 -3.89 -7.96 16.42
C ASP A 236 -4.47 -8.55 17.72
N ILE A 237 -5.80 -8.73 17.77
CA ILE A 237 -6.52 -9.31 18.92
C ILE A 237 -6.70 -10.83 18.78
N THR A 238 -6.81 -11.35 17.56
CA THR A 238 -7.26 -12.73 17.31
C THR A 238 -6.16 -13.69 16.85
N ALA A 239 -5.08 -13.18 16.27
CA ALA A 239 -3.98 -13.99 15.74
C ALA A 239 -2.84 -14.12 16.75
N THR A 240 -2.07 -15.20 16.63
CA THR A 240 -0.89 -15.44 17.45
C THR A 240 0.31 -14.64 16.94
N GLN A 241 1.30 -14.41 17.81
CA GLN A 241 2.55 -13.74 17.44
C GLN A 241 3.30 -14.44 16.28
N GLU A 242 3.27 -15.78 16.25
CA GLU A 242 3.87 -16.57 15.16
C GLU A 242 3.18 -16.35 13.82
N GLU A 243 1.86 -16.12 13.81
CA GLU A 243 1.08 -15.90 12.59
C GLU A 243 1.29 -14.47 12.04
N LEU A 244 1.37 -13.47 12.91
CA LEU A 244 1.50 -12.06 12.53
C LEU A 244 2.93 -11.65 12.10
N GLY A 245 3.96 -12.33 12.62
CA GLY A 245 5.36 -11.93 12.40
C GLY A 245 5.74 -10.59 13.04
N LYS A 246 4.85 -10.03 13.89
CA LYS A 246 5.05 -8.87 14.77
C LYS A 246 4.54 -9.23 16.19
N THR A 247 4.94 -8.48 17.21
CA THR A 247 4.42 -8.64 18.57
C THR A 247 2.91 -8.41 18.59
N ALA A 248 2.13 -9.47 18.88
CA ALA A 248 0.67 -9.39 18.99
C ALA A 248 0.26 -8.66 20.28
N GLY A 249 -0.84 -7.91 20.25
CA GLY A 249 -1.38 -7.22 21.43
C GLY A 249 -0.66 -5.90 21.77
N LYS A 250 0.22 -5.40 20.90
CA LYS A 250 0.85 -4.08 21.04
C LYS A 250 -0.20 -2.97 21.16
N ASP A 251 -1.30 -3.07 20.43
CA ASP A 251 -2.35 -2.04 20.46
C ASP A 251 -3.07 -2.00 21.82
N VAL A 252 -3.20 -3.15 22.48
CA VAL A 252 -3.75 -3.25 23.83
C VAL A 252 -2.76 -2.68 24.86
N GLU A 253 -1.46 -2.98 24.71
CA GLU A 253 -0.41 -2.45 25.59
C GLU A 253 -0.24 -0.92 25.46
N ALA A 254 -0.42 -0.38 24.25
CA ALA A 254 -0.35 1.05 23.96
C ALA A 254 -1.68 1.81 24.19
N ASP A 255 -2.72 1.13 24.68
CA ASP A 255 -4.08 1.66 24.85
C ASP A 255 -4.61 2.35 23.57
N LYS A 256 -4.25 1.83 22.39
CA LYS A 256 -4.66 2.38 21.10
C LYS A 256 -6.17 2.21 20.88
N ALA A 257 -6.76 3.19 20.21
CA ALA A 257 -8.14 3.09 19.75
C ALA A 257 -8.18 2.22 18.50
N THR A 258 -8.97 1.14 18.54
CA THR A 258 -9.13 0.22 17.42
C THR A 258 -10.59 -0.01 17.12
N TYR A 259 -10.88 -0.50 15.91
CA TYR A 259 -12.25 -0.81 15.51
C TYR A 259 -12.95 -1.81 16.43
N PRO A 260 -12.32 -2.96 16.79
CA PRO A 260 -12.92 -3.91 17.73
C PRO A 260 -13.17 -3.32 19.12
N ARG A 261 -12.35 -2.36 19.57
CA ARG A 261 -12.56 -1.67 20.86
C ARG A 261 -13.79 -0.76 20.82
N LEU A 262 -14.00 -0.03 19.72
CA LEU A 262 -15.09 0.95 19.60
C LEU A 262 -16.43 0.33 19.17
N LEU A 263 -16.41 -0.67 18.28
CA LEU A 263 -17.62 -1.27 17.69
C LEU A 263 -17.89 -2.69 18.17
N GLY A 264 -16.91 -3.36 18.76
CA GLY A 264 -16.93 -4.79 18.99
C GLY A 264 -16.46 -5.60 17.78
N LEU A 265 -16.00 -6.82 18.04
CA LEU A 265 -15.38 -7.69 17.04
C LEU A 265 -16.35 -8.06 15.89
N GLU A 266 -17.57 -8.46 16.22
CA GLU A 266 -18.57 -8.88 15.21
C GLU A 266 -18.98 -7.72 14.29
N ALA A 267 -19.23 -6.54 14.84
CA ALA A 267 -19.56 -5.35 14.04
C ALA A 267 -18.38 -4.90 13.17
N SER A 268 -17.14 -5.04 13.67
CA SER A 268 -15.93 -4.73 12.90
C SER A 268 -15.76 -5.68 11.70
N LYS A 269 -16.00 -6.99 11.88
CA LYS A 269 -15.99 -7.97 10.78
C LYS A 269 -17.05 -7.64 9.73
N ALA A 270 -18.29 -7.42 10.16
CA ALA A 270 -19.37 -7.05 9.25
C ALA A 270 -19.06 -5.76 8.47
N LYS A 271 -18.41 -4.78 9.11
CA LYS A 271 -17.98 -3.55 8.44
C LYS A 271 -16.88 -3.80 7.40
N ALA A 272 -15.91 -4.66 7.71
CA ALA A 272 -14.88 -5.04 6.74
C ALA A 272 -15.49 -5.76 5.53
N ASP A 273 -16.43 -6.69 5.75
CA ASP A 273 -17.12 -7.41 4.67
C ASP A 273 -17.90 -6.45 3.75
N GLU A 274 -18.66 -5.52 4.33
CA GLU A 274 -19.39 -4.47 3.58
C GLU A 274 -18.45 -3.65 2.67
N LEU A 275 -17.29 -3.25 3.19
CA LEU A 275 -16.29 -2.49 2.44
C LEU A 275 -15.71 -3.32 1.29
N ILE A 276 -15.43 -4.60 1.51
CA ILE A 276 -14.90 -5.48 0.47
C ILE A 276 -15.94 -5.74 -0.62
N GLU A 277 -17.21 -5.94 -0.26
CA GLU A 277 -18.31 -6.05 -1.22
C GLU A 277 -18.44 -4.78 -2.07
N ALA A 278 -18.41 -3.60 -1.42
CA ALA A 278 -18.45 -2.31 -2.11
C ALA A 278 -17.24 -2.11 -3.05
N ALA A 279 -16.03 -2.50 -2.64
CA ALA A 279 -14.86 -2.48 -3.50
C ALA A 279 -15.05 -3.39 -4.73
N CYS A 280 -15.54 -4.62 -4.53
CA CYS A 280 -15.80 -5.54 -5.64
C CYS A 280 -16.90 -5.02 -6.59
N ALA A 281 -17.90 -4.32 -6.07
CA ALA A 281 -18.95 -3.70 -6.87
C ALA A 281 -18.38 -2.63 -7.82
N GLU A 282 -17.49 -1.75 -7.34
CA GLU A 282 -16.82 -0.74 -8.18
C GLU A 282 -16.02 -1.36 -9.33
N MET A 283 -15.47 -2.57 -9.14
CA MET A 283 -14.68 -3.27 -10.18
C MET A 283 -15.55 -4.08 -11.16
N SER A 284 -16.84 -4.24 -10.88
CA SER A 284 -17.73 -5.09 -11.70
C SER A 284 -18.00 -4.57 -13.12
N PRO A 285 -18.15 -3.26 -13.36
CA PRO A 285 -18.33 -2.72 -14.71
C PRO A 285 -17.16 -3.00 -15.68
N TYR A 286 -15.96 -3.28 -15.16
CA TYR A 286 -14.75 -3.51 -15.97
C TYR A 286 -14.58 -4.96 -16.45
N GLY A 287 -15.54 -5.86 -16.15
CA GLY A 287 -15.52 -7.26 -16.60
C GLY A 287 -14.23 -7.98 -16.20
N ASP A 288 -13.60 -8.66 -17.16
CA ASP A 288 -12.37 -9.43 -16.96
C ASP A 288 -11.20 -8.55 -16.50
N ALA A 289 -11.14 -7.29 -16.94
CA ALA A 289 -10.09 -6.35 -16.53
C ALA A 289 -10.18 -5.99 -15.03
N GLY A 290 -11.37 -6.09 -14.42
CA GLY A 290 -11.57 -5.86 -12.99
C GLY A 290 -11.24 -7.06 -12.10
N VAL A 291 -11.04 -8.25 -12.67
CA VAL A 291 -10.85 -9.50 -11.91
C VAL A 291 -9.62 -9.47 -10.98
N PRO A 292 -8.43 -8.98 -11.40
CA PRO A 292 -7.28 -8.91 -10.49
C PRO A 292 -7.54 -8.05 -9.26
N LEU A 293 -8.22 -6.90 -9.42
CA LEU A 293 -8.52 -5.98 -8.31
C LEU A 293 -9.60 -6.54 -7.37
N LYS A 294 -10.60 -7.27 -7.89
CA LYS A 294 -11.56 -8.01 -7.05
C LYS A 294 -10.86 -9.09 -6.23
N ALA A 295 -9.98 -9.86 -6.87
CA ALA A 295 -9.22 -10.91 -6.20
C ALA A 295 -8.29 -10.34 -5.11
N ILE A 296 -7.65 -9.18 -5.36
CA ILE A 296 -6.86 -8.46 -4.35
C ILE A 296 -7.74 -7.98 -3.18
N ALA A 297 -8.93 -7.45 -3.43
CA ALA A 297 -9.85 -7.05 -2.35
C ALA A 297 -10.24 -8.26 -1.48
N GLN A 298 -10.54 -9.39 -2.10
CA GLN A 298 -10.84 -10.64 -1.38
C GLN A 298 -9.63 -11.21 -0.63
N LEU A 299 -8.41 -11.03 -1.15
CA LEU A 299 -7.20 -11.39 -0.42
C LEU A 299 -7.04 -10.55 0.85
N ILE A 300 -7.34 -9.25 0.80
CA ILE A 300 -7.32 -8.38 1.99
C ILE A 300 -8.31 -8.91 3.02
N ALA A 301 -9.53 -9.28 2.61
CA ALA A 301 -10.57 -9.86 3.47
C ALA A 301 -10.10 -11.13 4.21
N ASN A 302 -9.39 -12.02 3.50
CA ASN A 302 -9.04 -13.35 3.98
C ASN A 302 -7.59 -13.48 4.47
N ARG A 303 -6.87 -12.36 4.63
CA ARG A 303 -5.47 -12.40 5.02
C ARG A 303 -5.32 -12.94 6.44
N LYS A 304 -4.27 -13.74 6.64
CA LYS A 304 -3.89 -14.27 7.96
C LYS A 304 -2.70 -13.53 8.59
N ASN A 305 -2.08 -12.63 7.81
CA ASN A 305 -0.93 -11.77 8.16
C ASN A 305 -0.81 -10.61 7.18
#